data_AF-A0A1V3N128-F1
#
_entry.id   AF-A0A1V3N128-F1
#
_cell.length_a   1.000
_cell.length_b   1.000
_cell.length_c   1.000
_cell.angle_alpha   90.00
_cell.angle_beta   90.00
_cell.angle_gamma   90.00
#
_symmetry.space_group_name_H-M   'P 1'
#
loop_
_entity.id
_entity.type
_entity.pdbx_description
1 polymer ?
#
loop_
_entity_poly.entity_id
_entity_poly.type
_entity_poly.pdbx_seq_one_letter_code
_entity_poly.pdbx_strand_id
1 'polypeptide(L)'
;MKKVLYILLFGSLIFGSCAKNPEKETGKIRFMFDPGSLKFISSSFNPNLQTMSALYGNQKGISALEAKKGIIGVDLKLVTYKMQDDPNYFGSKVNGELLSVETVKSDQMGNLKYGIEFGKVSSNESSKQRISSILEYQPLKLPQ
;
A
#
# COMPACT_ATOMS: atom_id res chain seq x y z
N MET A 1 -43.43 -4.20 -43.90
CA MET A 1 -41.96 -4.36 -43.99
C MET A 1 -41.18 -3.54 -42.96
N LYS A 2 -41.52 -2.26 -42.69
CA LYS A 2 -40.83 -1.44 -41.66
C LYS A 2 -40.84 -2.02 -40.22
N LYS A 3 -41.93 -2.66 -39.79
CA LYS A 3 -42.04 -3.24 -38.43
C LYS A 3 -41.12 -4.46 -38.19
N VAL A 4 -40.80 -5.22 -39.24
CA VAL A 4 -39.89 -6.38 -39.16
C VAL A 4 -38.44 -5.92 -39.01
N LEU A 5 -38.09 -4.78 -39.60
CA LEU A 5 -36.76 -4.17 -39.49
C LEU A 5 -36.45 -3.72 -38.05
N TYR A 6 -37.45 -3.21 -37.31
CA TYR A 6 -37.28 -2.81 -35.91
C TYR A 6 -37.07 -3.98 -34.96
N ILE A 7 -37.68 -5.14 -35.23
CA ILE A 7 -37.52 -6.35 -34.39
C ILE A 7 -36.11 -6.95 -34.58
N LEU A 8 -35.59 -6.93 -35.81
CA LEU A 8 -34.22 -7.36 -36.12
C LEU A 8 -33.16 -6.45 -35.46
N LEU A 9 -33.41 -5.14 -35.40
CA LEU A 9 -32.48 -4.18 -34.78
C LEU A 9 -32.44 -4.30 -33.24
N PHE A 10 -33.54 -4.71 -32.60
CA PHE A 10 -33.60 -4.91 -31.15
C PHE A 10 -32.99 -6.26 -30.72
N GLY A 11 -33.09 -7.29 -31.56
CA GLY A 11 -32.53 -8.62 -31.28
C GLY A 11 -31.00 -8.67 -31.24
N SER A 12 -30.30 -7.82 -32.02
CA SER A 12 -28.84 -7.82 -32.07
C SER A 12 -28.16 -7.25 -30.82
N LEU A 13 -28.87 -6.49 -30.00
CA LEU A 13 -28.34 -5.90 -28.76
C LEU A 13 -28.21 -6.91 -27.61
N ILE A 14 -28.83 -8.09 -27.73
CA ILE A 14 -28.90 -9.10 -26.65
C ILE A 14 -27.72 -10.09 -26.73
N PHE A 15 -27.03 -10.21 -27.87
CA PHE A 15 -25.94 -11.18 -28.07
C PHE A 15 -24.53 -10.64 -27.79
N GLY A 16 -24.41 -9.40 -27.30
CA GLY A 16 -23.11 -8.75 -27.04
C GLY A 16 -22.51 -8.99 -25.65
N SER A 17 -23.20 -9.68 -24.74
CA SER A 17 -22.74 -9.82 -23.35
C SER A 17 -22.23 -11.23 -23.05
N CYS A 18 -21.04 -11.54 -23.56
CA CYS A 18 -20.05 -12.40 -22.90
C CYS A 18 -18.82 -12.54 -23.81
N ALA A 19 -18.02 -11.48 -23.90
CA ALA A 19 -16.62 -11.68 -24.22
C ALA A 19 -15.97 -12.29 -22.98
N LYS A 20 -15.74 -13.62 -22.98
CA LYS A 20 -14.86 -14.27 -22.00
C LYS A 20 -13.49 -13.61 -22.12
N ASN A 21 -13.14 -12.76 -21.16
CA ASN A 21 -11.77 -12.32 -21.00
C ASN A 21 -10.92 -13.57 -20.73
N PRO A 22 -9.87 -13.85 -21.52
CA PRO A 22 -8.89 -14.85 -21.15
C PRO A 22 -8.13 -14.28 -19.94
N GLU A 23 -8.66 -14.56 -18.75
CA GLU A 23 -8.04 -14.20 -17.48
C GLU A 23 -6.71 -14.96 -17.42
N LYS A 24 -5.62 -14.28 -17.77
CA LYS A 24 -4.29 -14.84 -17.57
C LYS A 24 -4.12 -15.05 -16.07
N GLU A 25 -3.98 -16.30 -15.65
CA GLU A 25 -3.73 -16.70 -14.25
C GLU A 25 -2.50 -16.04 -13.61
N THR A 26 -1.69 -15.33 -14.40
CA THR A 26 -0.57 -14.49 -13.94
C THR A 26 -1.01 -13.32 -13.04
N GLY A 27 -2.30 -12.95 -13.00
CA GLY A 27 -2.82 -11.85 -12.17
C GLY A 27 -2.93 -12.14 -10.66
N LYS A 28 -2.62 -13.36 -10.22
CA LYS A 28 -2.84 -13.80 -8.82
C LYS A 28 -1.63 -13.63 -7.89
N ILE A 29 -0.44 -13.28 -8.40
CA ILE A 29 0.75 -13.12 -7.56
C ILE A 29 0.75 -11.72 -6.98
N ARG A 30 0.23 -11.58 -5.76
CA ARG A 30 0.37 -10.36 -4.94
C ARG A 30 1.79 -10.34 -4.38
N PHE A 31 2.60 -9.37 -4.80
CA PHE A 31 3.90 -9.16 -4.19
C PHE A 31 3.69 -8.56 -2.79
N MET A 32 3.90 -9.37 -1.76
CA MET A 32 3.88 -8.91 -0.38
C MET A 32 5.31 -8.75 0.09
N PHE A 33 5.65 -7.58 0.62
CA PHE A 33 6.93 -7.38 1.29
C PHE A 33 7.04 -8.34 2.49
N ASP A 34 8.18 -9.00 2.62
CA ASP A 34 8.52 -9.80 3.80
C ASP A 34 9.17 -8.89 4.87
N PRO A 35 8.49 -8.62 5.99
CA PRO A 35 9.03 -7.78 7.05
C PRO A 35 10.04 -8.50 7.96
N GLY A 36 10.29 -9.80 7.75
CA GLY A 36 11.10 -10.63 8.63
C GLY A 36 10.53 -10.65 10.04
N SER A 37 11.33 -10.25 11.03
CA SER A 37 10.90 -10.20 12.43
C SER A 37 10.10 -8.95 12.82
N LEU A 38 9.94 -7.98 11.91
CA LEU A 38 9.17 -6.76 12.20
C LEU A 38 7.67 -7.06 12.17
N LYS A 39 6.92 -6.43 13.08
CA LYS A 39 5.47 -6.59 13.19
C LYS A 39 4.76 -5.50 12.41
N PHE A 40 3.61 -5.83 11.83
CA PHE A 40 2.71 -4.83 11.26
C PHE A 40 2.22 -3.89 12.37
N ILE A 41 2.22 -2.59 12.11
CA ILE A 41 1.81 -1.54 13.06
C ILE A 41 0.55 -0.85 12.57
N SER A 42 0.53 -0.42 11.31
CA SER A 42 -0.55 0.39 10.74
C SER A 42 -0.47 0.43 9.23
N SER A 43 -1.57 0.80 8.58
CA SER A 43 -1.63 1.03 7.13
C SER A 43 -2.27 2.38 6.81
N SER A 44 -1.95 2.94 5.65
CA SER A 44 -2.56 4.16 5.13
C SER A 44 -2.85 4.04 3.64
N PHE A 45 -3.79 4.87 3.18
CA PHE A 45 -4.17 4.97 1.77
C PHE A 45 -4.02 6.43 1.35
N ASN A 46 -3.38 6.66 0.21
CA ASN A 46 -3.33 7.97 -0.42
C ASN A 46 -4.01 7.90 -1.79
N PRO A 47 -5.32 8.22 -1.88
CA PRO A 47 -6.06 8.18 -3.14
C PRO A 47 -5.53 9.15 -4.19
N ASN A 48 -4.98 10.30 -3.78
CA ASN A 48 -4.45 11.29 -4.70
C ASN A 48 -3.20 10.79 -5.41
N LEU A 49 -2.33 10.07 -4.68
CA LEU A 49 -1.13 9.45 -5.23
C LEU A 49 -1.36 8.02 -5.75
N GLN A 50 -2.56 7.47 -5.57
CA GLN A 50 -2.88 6.07 -5.86
C GLN A 50 -1.89 5.10 -5.19
N THR A 51 -1.58 5.31 -3.91
CA THR A 51 -0.64 4.48 -3.14
C THR A 51 -1.22 3.95 -1.82
N MET A 52 -0.78 2.75 -1.45
CA MET A 52 -1.05 2.14 -0.14
C MET A 52 0.26 1.99 0.60
N SER A 53 0.28 2.30 1.89
CA SER A 53 1.47 2.09 2.72
C SER A 53 1.16 1.22 3.93
N ALA A 54 2.15 0.42 4.33
CA ALA A 54 2.12 -0.38 5.55
C ALA A 54 3.39 -0.08 6.35
N LEU A 55 3.21 0.28 7.62
CA LEU A 55 4.28 0.50 8.57
C LEU A 55 4.52 -0.79 9.36
N TYR A 56 5.77 -1.24 9.35
CA TYR A 56 6.26 -2.34 10.15
C TYR A 56 7.30 -1.85 11.14
N GLY A 57 7.45 -2.53 12.27
CA GLY A 57 8.51 -2.21 13.22
C GLY A 57 8.67 -3.21 14.34
N ASN A 58 9.73 -3.01 15.12
CA ASN A 58 9.95 -3.72 16.37
C ASN A 58 9.25 -3.00 17.55
N GLN A 59 9.35 -3.58 18.75
CA GLN A 59 8.72 -2.99 19.95
C GLN A 59 9.24 -1.58 20.28
N LYS A 60 10.54 -1.32 20.03
CA LYS A 60 11.14 0.00 20.25
C LYS A 60 10.62 1.02 19.24
N GLY A 61 10.38 0.60 17.99
CA GLY A 61 9.69 1.38 16.97
C GLY A 61 8.31 1.82 17.42
N ILE A 62 7.50 0.91 17.97
CA ILE A 62 6.18 1.24 18.53
C ILE A 62 6.29 2.28 19.66
N SER A 63 7.19 2.07 20.62
CA SER A 63 7.42 3.04 21.69
C SER A 63 7.89 4.41 21.17
N ALA A 64 8.66 4.44 20.08
CA ALA A 64 9.08 5.69 19.44
C ALA A 64 7.94 6.43 18.74
N LEU A 65 6.97 5.70 18.16
CA LEU A 65 5.74 6.27 17.60
C LEU A 65 4.87 6.90 18.70
N GLU A 66 4.73 6.23 19.85
CA GLU A 66 3.95 6.73 20.99
C GLU A 66 4.60 7.97 21.62
N ALA A 67 5.93 7.92 21.81
CA ALA A 67 6.68 9.01 22.43
C ALA A 67 7.06 10.13 21.44
N LYS A 68 6.82 9.94 20.14
CA LYS A 68 7.21 10.83 19.03
C LYS A 68 8.69 11.23 19.07
N LYS A 69 9.57 10.32 19.47
CA LYS A 69 11.02 10.56 19.62
C LYS A 69 11.84 9.29 19.42
N GLY A 70 13.14 9.48 19.16
CA GLY A 70 14.09 8.38 19.06
C GLY A 70 14.27 7.61 20.36
N ILE A 71 14.39 6.28 20.24
CA ILE A 71 14.68 5.34 21.31
C ILE A 71 15.77 4.41 20.78
N ILE A 72 16.71 3.98 21.63
CA ILE A 72 17.74 3.02 21.24
C ILE A 72 17.09 1.70 20.79
N GLY A 73 17.52 1.21 19.64
CA GLY A 73 17.04 -0.02 19.02
C GLY A 73 15.79 0.13 18.16
N VAL A 74 15.36 1.35 17.79
CA VAL A 74 14.27 1.55 16.84
C VAL A 74 14.62 0.94 15.48
N ASP A 75 13.69 0.15 14.95
CA ASP A 75 13.68 -0.29 13.56
C ASP A 75 12.24 -0.21 13.03
N LEU A 76 12.02 0.68 12.07
CA LEU A 76 10.75 0.93 11.39
C LEU A 76 10.97 0.83 9.88
N LYS A 77 10.01 0.20 9.19
CA LYS A 77 9.95 0.18 7.72
C LYS A 77 8.58 0.64 7.23
N LEU A 78 8.54 1.73 6.47
CA LEU A 78 7.35 2.17 5.75
C LEU A 78 7.42 1.64 4.32
N VAL A 79 6.54 0.69 4.01
CA VAL A 79 6.48 0.00 2.73
C VAL A 79 5.34 0.60 1.93
N THR A 80 5.62 1.10 0.72
CA THR A 80 4.62 1.75 -0.13
C THR A 80 4.44 1.00 -1.44
N TYR A 81 3.19 0.74 -1.79
CA TYR A 81 2.76 0.06 -2.99
C TYR A 81 1.93 1.00 -3.86
N LYS A 82 1.91 0.73 -5.16
CA LYS A 82 0.90 1.25 -6.07
C LYS A 82 -0.44 0.57 -5.77
N MET A 83 -1.53 1.33 -5.74
CA MET A 83 -2.88 0.77 -5.70
C MET A 83 -3.19 0.07 -7.02
N GLN A 84 -3.82 -1.10 -6.94
CA GLN A 84 -4.41 -1.78 -8.09
C GLN A 84 -5.84 -2.21 -7.77
N ASP A 85 -6.68 -2.32 -8.79
CA ASP A 85 -8.02 -2.89 -8.64
C ASP A 85 -7.95 -4.35 -8.21
N ASP A 86 -8.82 -4.76 -7.29
CA ASP A 86 -8.98 -6.17 -6.98
C ASP A 86 -9.74 -6.85 -8.13
N PRO A 87 -9.16 -7.85 -8.82
CA PRO A 87 -9.84 -8.52 -9.91
C PRO A 87 -11.12 -9.26 -9.47
N ASN A 88 -11.25 -9.57 -8.18
CA ASN A 88 -12.38 -10.32 -7.64
C ASN A 88 -13.50 -9.44 -7.09
N TYR A 89 -13.22 -8.17 -6.79
CA TYR A 89 -14.16 -7.28 -6.10
C TYR A 89 -14.17 -5.89 -6.71
N PHE A 90 -15.21 -5.61 -7.51
CA PHE A 90 -15.39 -4.30 -8.13
C PHE A 90 -15.37 -3.16 -7.10
N GLY A 91 -14.57 -2.13 -7.38
CA GLY A 91 -14.41 -0.96 -6.51
C GLY A 91 -13.43 -1.16 -5.35
N SER A 92 -12.93 -2.39 -5.11
CA SER A 92 -11.91 -2.64 -4.09
C SER A 92 -10.51 -2.40 -4.63
N LYS A 93 -9.62 -1.89 -3.77
CA LYS A 93 -8.20 -1.67 -4.09
C LYS A 93 -7.33 -2.59 -3.24
N VAL A 94 -6.28 -3.13 -3.84
CA VAL A 94 -5.28 -3.98 -3.18
C VAL A 94 -3.86 -3.51 -3.49
N ASN A 95 -2.88 -4.04 -2.75
CA ASN A 95 -1.46 -3.81 -3.03
C ASN A 95 -1.12 -4.33 -4.42
N GLY A 96 -0.55 -3.47 -5.25
CA GLY A 96 0.07 -3.80 -6.53
C GLY A 96 1.59 -3.82 -6.45
N GLU A 97 2.23 -3.10 -7.37
CA GLU A 97 3.68 -2.97 -7.45
C GLU A 97 4.27 -2.34 -6.17
N LEU A 98 5.37 -2.91 -5.66
CA LEU A 98 6.15 -2.30 -4.58
C LEU A 98 6.91 -1.08 -5.14
N LEU A 99 6.67 0.10 -4.56
CA LEU A 99 7.28 1.36 -4.99
C LEU A 99 8.48 1.75 -4.14
N SER A 100 8.39 1.59 -2.81
CA SER A 100 9.48 1.94 -1.91
C SER A 100 9.45 1.18 -0.59
N VAL A 101 10.63 1.04 0.01
CA VAL A 101 10.81 0.63 1.42
C VAL A 101 11.68 1.69 2.09
N GLU A 102 11.05 2.57 2.85
CA GLU A 102 11.71 3.58 3.66
C GLU A 102 12.03 3.00 5.05
N THR A 103 13.19 3.34 5.60
CA THR A 103 13.64 2.85 6.92
C THR A 103 13.86 4.01 7.89
N VAL A 104 13.44 3.84 9.14
CA VAL A 104 13.87 4.69 10.25
C VAL A 104 14.51 3.82 11.32
N LYS A 105 15.81 4.05 11.57
CA LYS A 105 16.59 3.28 12.54
C LYS A 105 17.25 4.21 13.54
N SER A 106 17.37 3.78 14.80
CA SER A 106 18.17 4.52 15.78
C SER A 106 19.62 4.08 15.79
N ASP A 107 20.54 5.00 16.06
CA ASP A 107 21.90 4.65 16.50
C ASP A 107 21.97 4.27 18.00
N GLN A 108 23.18 4.02 18.49
CA GLN A 108 23.43 3.66 19.90
C GLN A 108 23.11 4.79 20.91
N MET A 109 22.90 6.02 20.43
CA MET A 109 22.49 7.17 21.24
C MET A 109 20.99 7.46 21.12
N GLY A 110 20.26 6.67 20.32
CA GLY A 110 18.84 6.86 20.07
C GLY A 110 18.53 7.89 18.98
N ASN A 111 19.53 8.43 18.27
CA ASN A 111 19.27 9.36 17.17
C ASN A 111 18.69 8.60 15.99
N LEU A 112 17.58 9.10 15.45
CA LEU A 112 16.91 8.48 14.32
C LEU A 112 17.58 8.88 13.00
N LYS A 113 17.82 7.87 12.16
CA LYS A 113 18.34 8.02 10.80
C LYS A 113 17.32 7.47 9.82
N TYR A 114 17.08 8.25 8.78
CA TYR A 114 16.25 7.88 7.65
C TYR A 114 17.08 7.23 6.56
N GLY A 115 16.51 6.26 5.85
CA GLY A 115 17.11 5.61 4.70
C GLY A 115 16.06 5.06 3.76
N ILE A 116 16.49 4.65 2.57
CA ILE A 116 15.67 3.96 1.58
C ILE A 116 16.35 2.64 1.28
N GLU A 117 15.69 1.53 1.59
CA GLU A 117 16.17 0.17 1.35
C GLU A 117 15.82 -0.29 -0.07
N PHE A 118 14.68 0.15 -0.59
CA PHE A 118 14.23 -0.17 -1.94
C PHE A 118 13.48 1.00 -2.58
N GLY A 119 13.62 1.13 -3.90
CA GLY A 119 12.85 2.05 -4.71
C GLY A 119 13.27 3.51 -4.54
N LYS A 120 12.32 4.42 -4.78
CA LYS A 120 12.53 5.88 -4.65
C LYS A 120 11.29 6.53 -4.08
N VAL A 121 11.49 7.55 -3.27
CA VAL A 121 10.40 8.39 -2.74
C VAL A 121 10.37 9.68 -3.55
N SER A 122 9.23 9.99 -4.17
CA SER A 122 9.03 11.23 -4.93
C SER A 122 8.66 12.39 -4.00
N SER A 123 9.50 12.66 -3.01
CA SER A 123 9.31 13.74 -2.04
C SER A 123 10.54 14.62 -1.96
N ASN A 124 10.33 15.94 -1.91
CA ASN A 124 11.39 16.92 -1.65
C ASN A 124 11.63 17.12 -0.13
N GLU A 125 10.99 16.31 0.71
CA GLU A 125 11.16 16.36 2.16
C GLU A 125 12.59 15.99 2.57
N SER A 126 13.14 16.74 3.52
CA SER A 126 14.38 16.37 4.21
C SER A 126 14.20 15.09 5.02
N SER A 127 15.32 14.43 5.34
CA SER A 127 15.32 13.24 6.21
C SER A 127 14.65 13.49 7.56
N LYS A 128 14.80 14.69 8.14
CA LYS A 128 14.14 15.06 9.40
C LYS A 128 12.62 15.14 9.25
N GLN A 129 12.13 15.72 8.15
CA GLN A 129 10.70 15.78 7.85
C GLN A 129 10.15 14.37 7.62
N ARG A 130 10.82 13.51 6.85
CA ARG A 130 10.41 12.12 6.65
C ARG A 130 10.32 11.33 7.95
N ILE A 131 11.31 11.47 8.85
CA ILE A 131 11.25 10.85 10.18
C ILE A 131 10.02 11.34 10.94
N SER A 132 9.77 12.65 10.96
CA SER A 132 8.59 13.22 11.63
C SER A 132 7.29 12.64 11.06
N SER A 133 7.15 12.61 9.73
CA SER A 133 5.97 12.08 9.04
C SER A 133 5.76 10.58 9.30
N ILE A 134 6.83 9.79 9.36
CA ILE A 134 6.73 8.36 9.70
C ILE A 134 6.35 8.18 11.18
N LEU A 135 6.87 9.04 12.07
CA LEU A 135 6.53 8.98 13.49
C LEU A 135 5.08 9.38 13.79
N GLU A 136 4.40 10.06 12.87
CA GLU A 136 2.98 10.44 13.01
C GLU A 136 2.02 9.24 12.94
N TYR A 137 2.42 8.14 12.29
CA TYR A 137 1.60 6.94 12.18
C TYR A 137 1.14 6.43 13.56
N GLN A 138 -0.11 6.00 13.63
CA GLN A 138 -0.73 5.51 14.85
C GLN A 138 -0.82 3.98 14.81
N PRO A 139 -0.24 3.26 15.79
CA PRO A 139 -0.44 1.83 15.93
C PRO A 139 -1.93 1.47 16.01
N LEU A 140 -2.33 0.41 15.29
CA LEU A 140 -3.71 -0.07 15.35
C LEU A 140 -4.04 -0.56 16.76
N LYS A 141 -5.19 -0.12 17.27
CA LYS A 141 -5.79 -0.64 18.50
C LYS A 141 -6.88 -1.62 18.11
N LEU A 142 -6.57 -2.91 18.16
CA LEU A 142 -7.58 -3.96 17.96
C LEU A 142 -8.42 -4.09 19.25
N PRO A 143 -9.75 -4.29 19.14
CA PRO A 143 -10.56 -4.66 20.30
C PRO A 143 -10.01 -5.94 20.94
N GLN A 144 -9.93 -5.98 22.27
CA GLN A 144 -9.55 -7.17 23.05
C GLN A 144 -10.77 -8.04 23.34
#